data_AF-A0A377GWB5-F1
#
_entry.id   AF-A0A377GWB5-F1
#
_cell.length_a   1.000
_cell.length_b   1.000
_cell.length_c   1.000
_cell.angle_alpha   90.00
_cell.angle_beta   90.00
_cell.angle_gamma   90.00
#
_symmetry.space_group_name_H-M   'P 1'
#
loop_
_entity.id
_entity.type
_entity.pdbx_description
1 polymer ?
#
loop_
_entity_poly.entity_id
_entity_poly.type
_entity_poly.pdbx_seq_one_letter_code
_entity_poly.pdbx_strand_id
1 'polypeptide(L)'
;MKYIDHKVIKTALGTFISIYIAELLGIKFGVTAGVVTIISIQATKKESLKIALERFIASLVGLFIAVISFEIFGYTPFIFGVFILIFMPVCLKFNLFQGFLATVVLATHILSLGTVSLVIVKNEIYILLLGIIVALVLNSYMPDMRKELSEKKKNIDSLMKTIMNYFGEVLITGSVFADEEKVFTELKKELDSARDIAYKEYNNDIFSSSREEVEFFQMKRNQYKVLVRMRNHFYRFYLSSEHTEIISEFARKVSDSIGVDKLYIQVMSELERIREVFKNMPLPQSRVEFESRAMLFQFLNDIEQFLEIKRDYMKKLRKEN
;
A
#
# COMPACT_ATOMS: atom_id res chain seq x y z
N MET A 1 -12.09 -11.62 16.34
CA MET A 1 -11.37 -10.33 16.39
C MET A 1 -10.04 -10.53 17.08
N LYS A 2 -8.90 -10.42 16.38
CA LYS A 2 -7.58 -10.40 17.02
C LYS A 2 -7.26 -8.95 17.40
N TYR A 3 -7.59 -8.57 18.64
CA TYR A 3 -7.32 -7.22 19.17
C TYR A 3 -5.86 -7.01 19.60
N ILE A 4 -5.05 -8.08 19.62
CA ILE A 4 -3.63 -8.04 19.95
C ILE A 4 -2.86 -8.02 18.64
N ASP A 5 -2.59 -6.82 18.13
CA ASP A 5 -1.66 -6.58 17.03
C ASP A 5 -0.23 -6.42 17.57
N HIS A 6 0.78 -6.72 16.76
CA HIS A 6 2.19 -6.48 17.06
C HIS A 6 2.44 -5.04 17.53
N LYS A 7 1.68 -4.08 17.01
CA LYS A 7 1.76 -2.67 17.45
C LYS A 7 1.41 -2.50 18.92
N VAL A 8 0.37 -3.17 19.42
CA VAL A 8 -0.08 -3.05 20.82
C VAL A 8 0.99 -3.56 21.78
N ILE A 9 1.55 -4.74 21.50
CA ILE A 9 2.62 -5.34 22.30
C ILE A 9 3.87 -4.44 22.30
N LYS A 10 4.30 -3.97 21.12
CA LYS A 10 5.45 -3.06 21.00
C LYS A 10 5.22 -1.76 21.76
N THR A 11 4.01 -1.23 21.73
CA THR A 11 3.65 0.00 22.44
C THR A 11 3.78 -0.19 23.95
N ALA A 12 3.19 -1.24 24.51
CA ALA A 12 3.29 -1.54 25.94
C ALA A 12 4.75 -1.79 26.36
N LEU A 13 5.46 -2.64 25.61
CA LEU A 13 6.86 -2.96 25.88
C LEU A 13 7.77 -1.72 25.79
N GLY A 14 7.61 -0.91 24.75
CA GLY A 14 8.38 0.32 24.56
C GLY A 14 8.14 1.34 25.65
N THR A 15 6.89 1.49 26.08
CA THR A 15 6.53 2.36 27.20
C THR A 15 7.27 1.93 28.46
N PHE A 16 7.15 0.65 28.82
CA PHE A 16 7.82 0.07 29.98
C PHE A 16 9.34 0.28 29.92
N ILE A 17 9.96 -0.08 28.79
CA ILE A 17 11.41 0.07 28.58
C ILE A 17 11.84 1.53 28.72
N SER A 18 11.07 2.47 28.17
CA SER A 18 11.42 3.90 28.19
C SER A 18 11.36 4.46 29.61
N ILE A 19 10.32 4.12 30.37
CA ILE A 19 10.18 4.56 31.77
C ILE A 19 11.29 3.95 32.62
N TYR A 20 11.55 2.66 32.47
CA TYR A 20 12.57 1.95 33.22
C TYR A 20 13.98 2.49 32.93
N ILE A 21 14.32 2.73 31.66
CA ILE A 21 15.61 3.33 31.30
C ILE A 21 15.70 4.77 31.81
N ALA A 22 14.61 5.55 31.76
CA ALA A 22 14.60 6.90 32.29
C ALA A 22 14.92 6.94 33.79
N GLU A 23 14.37 6.00 34.55
CA GLU A 23 14.64 5.84 35.97
C GLU A 23 16.11 5.48 36.24
N LEU A 24 16.66 4.51 35.50
CA LEU A 24 18.07 4.12 35.61
C LEU A 24 19.04 5.27 35.28
N LEU A 25 18.68 6.12 34.32
CA LEU A 25 19.48 7.28 33.93
C LEU A 25 19.25 8.52 34.82
N GLY A 26 18.34 8.45 35.78
CA GLY A 26 17.99 9.58 36.65
C GLY A 26 17.30 10.74 35.92
N ILE A 27 16.63 10.47 34.79
CA ILE A 27 15.89 11.48 34.02
C ILE A 27 14.61 11.84 34.79
N LYS A 28 14.45 13.13 35.11
CA LYS A 28 13.24 13.61 35.79
C LYS A 28 12.05 13.55 34.83
N PHE A 29 10.86 13.33 35.38
CA PHE A 29 9.64 13.10 34.58
C PHE A 29 9.76 11.91 33.60
N GLY A 30 10.43 10.84 34.01
CA GLY A 30 10.67 9.66 33.16
C GLY A 30 9.40 8.98 32.61
N VAL A 31 8.25 9.14 33.27
CA VAL A 31 6.94 8.70 32.75
C VAL A 31 6.63 9.34 31.38
N THR A 32 7.03 10.60 31.18
CA THR A 32 6.85 11.31 29.91
C THR A 32 7.66 10.68 28.78
N ALA A 33 8.81 10.05 29.06
CA ALA A 33 9.54 9.30 28.04
C ALA A 33 8.71 8.11 27.55
N GLY A 34 7.99 7.44 28.45
CA GLY A 34 6.99 6.42 28.10
C GLY A 34 5.88 6.97 27.22
N VAL A 35 5.30 8.12 27.57
CA VAL A 35 4.27 8.77 26.75
C VAL A 35 4.80 9.11 25.36
N VAL A 36 6.00 9.70 25.26
CA VAL A 36 6.66 10.00 23.99
C VAL A 36 6.86 8.73 23.16
N THR A 37 7.23 7.61 23.77
CA THR A 37 7.36 6.31 23.07
C THR A 37 6.04 5.83 22.51
N ILE A 38 4.95 5.88 23.29
CA ILE A 38 3.61 5.47 22.85
C ILE A 38 3.22 6.17 21.55
N ILE A 39 3.35 7.49 21.54
CA ILE A 39 2.94 8.32 20.41
C ILE A 39 3.97 8.32 19.26
N SER A 40 5.17 7.76 19.48
CA SER A 40 6.22 7.62 18.47
C SER A 40 6.24 6.25 17.78
N ILE A 41 5.58 5.23 18.34
CA ILE A 41 5.45 3.91 17.69
C ILE A 41 4.43 3.98 16.55
N GLN A 42 4.91 3.78 15.32
CA GLN A 42 4.09 3.87 14.11
C GLN A 42 3.86 2.51 13.43
N ALA A 43 2.99 2.49 12.44
CA ALA A 43 2.69 1.26 11.69
C ALA A 43 3.80 0.88 10.72
N THR A 44 4.69 1.82 10.34
CA THR A 44 5.74 1.59 9.34
C THR A 44 7.07 2.25 9.74
N LYS A 45 8.19 1.71 9.26
CA LYS A 45 9.54 2.24 9.56
C LYS A 45 9.72 3.66 9.05
N LYS A 46 9.31 3.92 7.79
CA LYS A 46 9.42 5.24 7.15
C LYS A 46 8.62 6.31 7.89
N GLU A 47 7.40 5.98 8.28
CA GLU A 47 6.55 6.89 9.07
C GLU A 47 7.16 7.16 10.45
N SER A 48 7.78 6.16 11.08
CA SER A 48 8.44 6.33 12.38
C SER A 48 9.61 7.30 12.30
N LEU A 49 10.46 7.17 11.28
CA LEU A 49 11.59 8.07 11.05
C LEU A 49 11.12 9.50 10.76
N LYS A 50 10.11 9.65 9.91
CA LYS A 50 9.50 10.96 9.62
C LYS A 50 8.96 11.62 10.88
N ILE A 51 8.16 10.89 11.65
CA ILE A 51 7.53 11.41 12.88
C ILE A 51 8.58 11.70 13.96
N ALA A 52 9.60 10.86 14.09
CA ALA A 52 10.72 11.10 15.00
C ALA A 52 11.43 12.43 14.68
N LEU A 53 11.70 12.70 13.40
CA LEU A 53 12.34 13.94 12.97
C LEU A 53 11.43 15.16 13.21
N GLU A 54 10.15 15.08 12.83
CA GLU A 54 9.18 16.14 13.09
C GLU A 54 9.11 16.45 14.59
N ARG A 55 9.04 15.42 15.45
CA ARG A 55 9.02 15.57 16.92
C ARG A 55 10.27 16.22 17.46
N PHE A 56 11.44 15.82 16.97
CA PHE A 56 12.71 16.38 17.39
C PHE A 56 12.78 17.88 17.07
N ILE A 57 12.49 18.26 15.83
CA ILE A 57 12.55 19.66 15.37
C ILE A 57 11.48 20.51 16.10
N ALA A 58 10.22 20.06 16.15
CA ALA A 58 9.17 20.80 16.85
C ALA A 58 9.49 21.00 18.33
N SER A 59 10.08 19.99 18.99
CA SER A 59 10.41 20.11 20.41
C SER A 59 11.55 21.08 20.66
N LEU A 60 12.57 21.14 19.79
CA LEU A 60 13.61 22.16 19.91
C LEU A 60 13.03 23.56 19.76
N VAL A 61 12.21 23.78 18.73
CA VAL A 61 11.58 25.08 18.47
C VAL A 61 10.59 25.46 19.58
N GLY A 62 9.74 24.55 20.00
CA GLY A 62 8.73 24.82 21.02
C GLY A 62 9.31 24.98 22.42
N LEU A 63 10.36 24.22 22.79
CA LEU A 63 11.09 24.46 24.04
C LEU A 63 11.74 25.85 24.05
N PHE A 64 12.31 26.28 22.92
CA PHE A 64 12.86 27.63 22.80
C PHE A 64 11.79 28.71 22.99
N ILE A 65 10.63 28.57 22.34
CA ILE A 65 9.50 29.50 22.49
C ILE A 65 8.95 29.48 23.93
N ALA A 66 8.85 28.29 24.55
CA ALA A 66 8.38 28.13 25.92
C ALA A 66 9.31 28.83 26.92
N VAL A 67 10.64 28.64 26.79
CA VAL A 67 11.65 29.31 27.62
C VAL A 67 11.48 30.83 27.54
N ILE A 68 11.40 31.39 26.34
CA ILE A 68 11.22 32.84 26.14
C ILE A 68 9.90 33.32 26.77
N SER A 69 8.81 32.58 26.55
CA SER A 69 7.49 32.97 27.04
C SER A 69 7.44 32.98 28.56
N PHE A 70 7.98 31.94 29.22
CA PHE A 70 7.95 31.84 30.67
C PHE A 70 8.94 32.78 31.37
N GLU A 71 10.13 33.01 30.81
CA GLU A 71 11.10 33.94 31.38
C GLU A 71 10.63 35.40 31.30
N ILE A 72 9.98 35.80 30.19
CA ILE A 72 9.55 37.18 30.00
C ILE A 72 8.23 37.47 30.74
N PHE A 73 7.26 36.55 30.69
CA PHE A 73 5.90 36.81 31.14
C PHE A 73 5.48 36.04 32.40
N GLY A 74 6.33 35.13 32.89
CA GLY A 74 6.12 34.35 34.11
C GLY A 74 5.48 32.98 33.90
N TYR A 75 5.54 32.17 34.95
CA TYR A 75 5.16 30.75 34.96
C TYR A 75 3.70 30.55 35.37
N THR A 76 2.75 30.94 34.51
CA THR A 76 1.32 30.80 34.78
C THR A 76 0.60 30.01 33.69
N PRO A 77 -0.55 29.36 33.99
CA PRO A 77 -1.36 28.68 32.98
C PRO A 77 -1.81 29.61 31.84
N PHE A 78 -2.02 30.90 32.13
CA PHE A 78 -2.35 31.89 31.11
C PHE A 78 -1.22 32.03 30.08
N ILE A 79 0.04 32.18 30.54
CA ILE A 79 1.20 32.28 29.66
C ILE A 79 1.45 30.98 28.89
N PHE A 80 1.17 29.82 29.50
CA PHE A 80 1.20 28.56 28.78
C PHE A 80 0.18 28.51 27.62
N GLY A 81 -1.03 29.06 27.83
CA GLY A 81 -2.01 29.23 26.75
C GLY A 81 -1.51 30.13 25.63
N VAL A 82 -0.85 31.24 25.96
CA VAL A 82 -0.21 32.14 24.98
C VAL A 82 0.89 31.41 24.20
N PHE A 83 1.73 30.63 24.88
CA PHE A 83 2.74 29.78 24.26
C PHE A 83 2.10 28.84 23.22
N ILE A 84 1.00 28.15 23.57
CA ILE A 84 0.29 27.26 22.63
C ILE A 84 -0.23 28.03 21.41
N LEU A 85 -0.84 29.20 21.62
CA LEU A 85 -1.36 30.05 20.54
C LEU A 85 -0.26 30.48 19.56
N ILE A 86 0.98 30.64 20.02
CA ILE A 86 2.13 31.00 19.18
C ILE A 86 2.72 29.74 18.52
N PHE A 87 2.93 28.68 19.30
CA PHE A 87 3.63 27.48 18.86
C PHE A 87 2.82 26.65 17.86
N MET A 88 1.50 26.56 18.03
CA MET A 88 0.65 25.77 17.13
C MET A 88 0.70 26.27 15.67
N PRO A 89 0.55 27.58 15.37
CA PRO A 89 0.77 28.12 14.02
C PRO A 89 2.16 27.82 13.45
N VAL A 90 3.21 27.84 14.28
CA VAL A 90 4.57 27.48 13.86
C VAL A 90 4.60 26.01 13.42
N CYS A 91 4.06 25.09 14.21
CA CYS A 91 3.95 23.68 13.83
C CYS A 91 3.19 23.48 12.51
N LEU A 92 2.06 24.18 12.31
CA LEU A 92 1.28 24.07 11.08
C LEU A 92 2.04 24.61 9.87
N LYS A 93 2.69 25.78 10.00
CA LYS A 93 3.46 26.41 8.92
C LYS A 93 4.64 25.56 8.45
N PHE A 94 5.31 24.86 9.36
CA PHE A 94 6.50 24.06 9.07
C PHE A 94 6.22 22.54 8.94
N ASN A 95 4.95 22.12 8.95
CA ASN A 95 4.56 20.70 8.92
C ASN A 95 5.18 19.87 10.06
N LEU A 96 5.24 20.41 11.27
CA LEU A 96 5.80 19.77 12.47
C LEU A 96 4.71 19.38 13.50
N PHE A 97 3.45 19.24 13.06
CA PHE A 97 2.32 19.04 13.96
C PHE A 97 2.41 17.75 14.77
N GLN A 98 3.10 16.72 14.28
CA GLN A 98 3.33 15.48 15.03
C GLN A 98 4.17 15.69 16.29
N GLY A 99 4.98 16.75 16.34
CA GLY A 99 5.74 17.16 17.52
C GLY A 99 4.95 17.95 18.54
N PHE A 100 3.87 18.62 18.14
CA PHE A 100 3.13 19.58 18.96
C PHE A 100 2.75 19.00 20.33
N LEU A 101 2.06 17.85 20.36
CA LEU A 101 1.58 17.26 21.61
C LEU A 101 2.72 16.89 22.57
N ALA A 102 3.83 16.32 22.05
CA ALA A 102 4.97 15.98 22.89
C ALA A 102 5.60 17.25 23.48
N THR A 103 5.82 18.28 22.66
CA THR A 103 6.44 19.52 23.11
C THR A 103 5.57 20.27 24.11
N VAL A 104 4.24 20.26 23.94
CA VAL A 104 3.31 20.82 24.92
C VAL A 104 3.46 20.14 26.28
N VAL A 105 3.56 18.81 26.31
CA VAL A 105 3.80 18.06 27.56
C VAL A 105 5.16 18.45 28.17
N LEU A 106 6.25 18.52 27.40
CA LEU A 106 7.55 18.96 27.91
C LEU A 106 7.49 20.38 28.51
N ALA A 107 6.77 21.30 27.86
CA ALA A 107 6.55 22.65 28.36
C ALA A 107 5.74 22.69 29.68
N THR A 108 4.86 21.70 29.92
CA THR A 108 4.18 21.61 31.23
C THR A 108 5.13 21.28 32.38
N HIS A 109 6.23 20.57 32.13
CA HIS A 109 7.24 20.34 33.17
C HIS A 109 7.90 21.65 33.58
N ILE A 110 8.23 22.52 32.62
CA ILE A 110 8.79 23.86 32.88
C ILE A 110 7.79 24.70 33.67
N LEU A 111 6.52 24.72 33.25
CA LEU A 111 5.45 25.39 33.99
C LEU A 111 5.34 24.87 35.44
N SER A 112 5.34 23.55 35.62
CA SER A 112 5.20 22.91 36.93
C SER A 112 6.39 23.16 37.86
N LEU A 113 7.60 23.30 37.31
CA LEU A 113 8.79 23.61 38.09
C LEU A 113 8.86 25.10 38.47
N GLY A 114 8.15 25.97 37.75
CA GLY A 114 8.13 27.41 37.99
C GLY A 114 9.47 28.13 37.78
N THR A 115 10.44 27.45 37.16
CA THR A 115 11.77 27.96 36.85
C THR A 115 12.30 27.30 35.57
N VAL A 116 13.27 27.92 34.91
CA VAL A 116 13.98 27.33 33.79
C VAL A 116 15.49 27.42 34.01
N SER A 117 16.19 26.37 33.58
CA SER A 117 17.64 26.33 33.61
C SER A 117 18.15 25.42 32.49
N LEU A 118 19.42 25.55 32.14
CA LEU A 118 20.03 24.68 31.13
C LEU A 118 19.93 23.19 31.51
N VAL A 119 19.93 22.88 32.81
CA VAL A 119 19.75 21.51 33.32
C VAL A 119 18.33 21.00 33.04
N ILE A 120 17.31 21.84 33.25
CA ILE A 120 15.91 21.49 32.96
C ILE A 120 15.72 21.28 31.46
N VAL A 121 16.22 22.20 30.61
CA VAL A 121 16.09 22.06 29.16
C VAL A 121 16.80 20.79 28.64
N LYS A 122 18.00 20.48 29.17
CA LYS A 122 18.70 19.22 28.85
C LYS A 122 17.89 18.00 29.27
N ASN A 123 17.25 18.03 30.44
CA ASN A 123 16.38 16.95 30.90
C ASN A 123 15.22 16.71 29.91
N GLU A 124 14.54 17.76 29.45
CA GLU A 124 13.45 17.63 28.46
C GLU A 124 13.93 17.05 27.13
N ILE A 125 15.12 17.43 26.67
CA ILE A 125 15.75 16.84 25.48
C ILE A 125 16.05 15.35 25.71
N TYR A 126 16.53 14.95 26.89
CA TYR A 126 16.77 13.54 27.20
C TYR A 126 15.48 12.71 27.25
N ILE A 127 14.40 13.24 27.83
CA ILE A 127 13.08 12.59 27.80
C ILE A 127 12.65 12.32 26.36
N LEU A 128 12.73 13.35 25.51
CA LEU A 128 12.32 13.27 24.12
C LEU A 128 13.16 12.25 23.34
N LEU A 129 14.49 12.35 23.43
CA LEU A 129 15.42 11.47 22.73
C LEU A 129 15.23 10.02 23.15
N LEU A 130 15.12 9.76 24.46
CA LEU A 130 14.91 8.41 24.97
C LEU A 130 13.63 7.80 24.38
N GLY A 131 12.52 8.54 24.41
CA GLY A 131 11.26 8.02 23.89
C GLY A 131 11.29 7.77 22.38
N ILE A 132 11.90 8.68 21.62
CA ILE A 132 12.09 8.52 20.17
C ILE A 132 12.97 7.31 19.86
N ILE A 133 14.11 7.16 20.55
CA ILE A 133 15.07 6.09 20.29
C ILE A 133 14.46 4.72 20.59
N VAL A 134 13.80 4.57 21.74
CA VAL A 134 13.14 3.30 22.09
C VAL A 134 12.05 2.95 21.07
N ALA A 135 11.24 3.93 20.66
CA ALA A 135 10.24 3.72 19.62
C ALA A 135 10.86 3.26 18.28
N LEU A 136 11.93 3.92 17.83
CA LEU A 136 12.62 3.57 16.59
C LEU A 136 13.24 2.17 16.65
N VAL A 137 13.88 1.81 17.76
CA VAL A 137 14.48 0.48 17.96
C VAL A 137 13.41 -0.60 17.86
N LEU A 138 12.28 -0.44 18.55
CA LEU A 138 11.20 -1.44 18.50
C LEU A 138 10.49 -1.48 17.14
N ASN A 139 10.42 -0.35 16.43
CA ASN A 139 9.82 -0.33 15.11
C ASN A 139 10.74 -0.82 13.99
N SER A 140 12.05 -0.91 14.24
CA SER A 140 12.99 -1.56 13.32
C SER A 140 12.67 -3.05 13.10
N TYR A 141 12.10 -3.72 14.11
CA TYR A 141 11.73 -5.13 14.07
C TYR A 141 10.32 -5.33 13.46
N MET A 142 10.18 -5.12 12.15
CA MET A 142 8.92 -5.40 11.43
C MET A 142 9.00 -6.73 10.68
N PRO A 143 7.90 -7.53 10.69
CA PRO A 143 7.85 -8.80 9.98
C PRO A 143 7.95 -8.56 8.47
N ASP A 144 8.73 -9.42 7.81
CA ASP A 144 8.87 -9.46 6.35
C ASP A 144 7.61 -10.07 5.71
N MET A 145 6.90 -9.28 4.90
CA MET A 145 5.67 -9.73 4.24
C MET A 145 5.90 -10.30 2.84
N ARG A 146 7.15 -10.43 2.36
CA ARG A 146 7.47 -10.93 1.01
C ARG A 146 6.92 -12.33 0.72
N LYS A 147 6.92 -13.21 1.72
CA LYS A 147 6.37 -14.57 1.56
C LYS A 147 4.87 -14.53 1.30
N GLU A 148 4.15 -13.73 2.09
CA GLU A 148 2.71 -13.54 1.92
C GLU A 148 2.39 -12.91 0.54
N LEU A 149 3.16 -11.90 0.11
CA LEU A 149 3.03 -11.32 -1.22
C LEU A 149 3.27 -12.36 -2.34
N SER A 150 4.29 -13.21 -2.21
CA SER A 150 4.57 -14.28 -3.17
C SER A 150 3.41 -15.28 -3.28
N GLU A 151 2.79 -15.65 -2.16
CA GLU A 151 1.59 -16.48 -2.13
C GLU A 151 0.40 -15.77 -2.80
N LYS A 152 0.18 -14.48 -2.51
CA LYS A 152 -0.84 -13.65 -3.18
C LYS A 152 -0.65 -13.62 -4.71
N LYS A 153 0.58 -13.46 -5.20
CA LYS A 153 0.87 -13.46 -6.65
C LYS A 153 0.42 -14.77 -7.30
N LYS A 154 0.81 -15.91 -6.71
CA LYS A 154 0.43 -17.24 -7.22
C LYS A 154 -1.08 -17.43 -7.24
N ASN A 155 -1.77 -17.03 -6.17
CA ASN A 155 -3.23 -17.14 -6.09
C ASN A 155 -3.93 -16.26 -7.14
N ILE A 156 -3.50 -15.01 -7.29
CA ILE A 156 -4.04 -14.09 -8.30
C ILE A 156 -3.83 -14.64 -9.71
N ASP A 157 -2.63 -15.13 -10.02
CA ASP A 157 -2.35 -15.75 -11.32
C ASP A 157 -3.25 -16.96 -11.55
N SER A 158 -3.41 -17.85 -10.56
CA SER A 158 -4.28 -19.02 -10.63
C SER A 158 -5.74 -18.64 -10.91
N LEU A 159 -6.29 -17.66 -10.17
CA LEU A 159 -7.67 -17.20 -10.35
C LEU A 159 -7.88 -16.55 -11.74
N MET A 160 -6.92 -15.76 -12.21
CA MET A 160 -6.99 -15.18 -13.56
C MET A 160 -6.93 -16.25 -14.65
N LYS A 161 -6.13 -17.32 -14.47
CA LYS A 161 -6.10 -18.47 -15.36
C LYS A 161 -7.44 -19.18 -15.43
N THR A 162 -8.05 -19.44 -14.27
CA THR A 162 -9.38 -20.04 -14.19
C THR A 162 -10.41 -19.21 -14.97
N ILE A 163 -10.44 -17.88 -14.76
CA ILE A 163 -11.35 -16.99 -15.48
C ILE A 163 -11.10 -17.01 -16.99
N MET A 164 -9.85 -16.97 -17.43
CA MET A 164 -9.52 -16.99 -18.86
C MET A 164 -9.91 -18.34 -19.52
N ASN A 165 -9.75 -19.45 -18.80
CA ASN A 165 -10.21 -20.76 -19.25
C ASN A 165 -11.74 -20.82 -19.32
N TYR A 166 -12.46 -20.26 -18.34
CA TYR A 166 -13.92 -20.14 -18.40
C TYR A 166 -14.36 -19.40 -19.66
N PHE A 167 -13.70 -18.30 -20.02
CA PHE A 167 -14.02 -17.60 -21.27
C PHE A 167 -13.82 -18.49 -22.51
N GLY A 168 -12.70 -19.23 -22.58
CA GLY A 168 -12.48 -20.20 -23.66
C GLY A 168 -13.55 -21.28 -23.72
N GLU A 169 -13.99 -21.81 -22.57
CA GLU A 169 -14.99 -22.87 -22.52
C GLU A 169 -16.43 -22.37 -22.79
N VAL A 170 -16.77 -21.16 -22.34
CA VAL A 170 -18.06 -20.52 -22.63
C VAL A 170 -18.22 -20.27 -24.12
N LEU A 171 -17.14 -19.93 -24.83
CA LEU A 171 -17.18 -19.80 -26.29
C LEU A 171 -17.69 -21.08 -26.96
N ILE A 172 -17.23 -22.25 -26.51
CA ILE A 172 -17.61 -23.55 -27.09
C ILE A 172 -18.98 -24.02 -26.62
N THR A 173 -19.24 -23.92 -25.31
CA THR A 173 -20.42 -24.52 -24.67
C THR A 173 -21.63 -23.59 -24.63
N GLY A 174 -21.43 -22.28 -24.82
CA GLY A 174 -22.41 -21.21 -24.61
C GLY A 174 -22.98 -21.12 -23.21
N SER A 175 -22.40 -21.83 -22.24
CA SER A 175 -22.93 -21.97 -20.89
C SER A 175 -21.97 -21.35 -19.88
N VAL A 176 -22.47 -20.40 -19.09
CA VAL A 176 -21.68 -19.75 -18.03
C VAL A 176 -21.52 -20.70 -16.84
N PHE A 177 -20.32 -20.76 -16.27
CA PHE A 177 -20.00 -21.57 -15.10
C PHE A 177 -20.70 -21.04 -13.84
N ALA A 178 -21.25 -21.95 -13.03
CA ALA A 178 -22.02 -21.59 -11.83
C ALA A 178 -21.18 -20.91 -10.73
N ASP A 179 -19.87 -21.17 -10.69
CA ASP A 179 -18.94 -20.61 -9.71
C ASP A 179 -18.18 -19.38 -10.23
N GLU A 180 -18.47 -18.91 -11.44
CA GLU A 180 -17.77 -17.78 -12.08
C GLU A 180 -17.78 -16.50 -11.21
N GLU A 181 -18.95 -16.12 -10.68
CA GLU A 181 -19.09 -14.97 -9.78
C GLU A 181 -18.22 -15.11 -8.52
N LYS A 182 -18.11 -16.33 -7.98
CA LYS A 182 -17.29 -16.63 -6.81
C LYS A 182 -15.81 -16.39 -7.12
N VAL A 183 -15.32 -16.87 -8.26
CA VAL A 183 -13.92 -16.69 -8.70
C VAL A 183 -13.59 -15.20 -8.90
N PHE A 184 -14.49 -14.43 -9.52
CA PHE A 184 -14.32 -12.97 -9.67
C PHE A 184 -14.28 -12.23 -8.33
N THR A 185 -15.16 -12.61 -7.41
CA THR A 185 -15.21 -12.03 -6.06
C THR A 185 -13.94 -12.35 -5.27
N GLU A 186 -13.45 -13.59 -5.36
CA GLU A 186 -12.22 -14.02 -4.72
C GLU A 186 -11.00 -13.31 -5.29
N LEU A 187 -10.89 -13.19 -6.62
CA LEU A 187 -9.82 -12.45 -7.28
C LEU A 187 -9.79 -10.97 -6.83
N LYS A 188 -10.96 -10.32 -6.75
CA LYS A 188 -11.04 -8.94 -6.26
C LYS A 188 -10.55 -8.81 -4.82
N LYS A 189 -10.97 -9.73 -3.94
CA LYS A 189 -10.55 -9.77 -2.54
C LYS A 189 -9.03 -9.97 -2.41
N GLU A 190 -8.46 -10.90 -3.17
CA GLU A 190 -7.02 -11.14 -3.19
C GLU A 190 -6.24 -9.93 -3.69
N LEU A 191 -6.72 -9.25 -4.74
CA LEU A 191 -6.10 -8.02 -5.26
C LEU A 191 -6.14 -6.85 -4.26
N ASP A 192 -7.29 -6.61 -3.62
CA ASP A 192 -7.41 -5.54 -2.64
C ASP A 192 -6.53 -5.83 -1.41
N SER A 193 -6.51 -7.07 -0.92
CA SER A 193 -5.62 -7.49 0.18
C SER A 193 -4.14 -7.37 -0.19
N ALA A 194 -3.75 -7.83 -1.38
CA ALA A 194 -2.34 -7.80 -1.80
C ALA A 194 -1.83 -6.37 -1.99
N ARG A 195 -2.68 -5.47 -2.52
CA ARG A 195 -2.38 -4.04 -2.62
C ARG A 195 -2.07 -3.44 -1.25
N ASP A 196 -2.91 -3.71 -0.26
CA ASP A 196 -2.75 -3.13 1.07
C ASP A 196 -1.48 -3.65 1.76
N ILE A 197 -1.12 -4.92 1.55
CA ILE A 197 0.14 -5.50 2.02
C ILE A 197 1.34 -4.88 1.29
N ALA A 198 1.29 -4.76 -0.04
CA ALA A 198 2.37 -4.19 -0.83
C ALA A 198 2.68 -2.73 -0.44
N TYR A 199 1.65 -1.93 -0.14
CA TYR A 199 1.85 -0.57 0.37
C TYR A 199 2.45 -0.53 1.78
N LYS A 200 2.08 -1.47 2.65
CA LYS A 200 2.70 -1.58 3.99
C LYS A 200 4.17 -1.95 3.87
N GLU A 201 4.49 -2.96 3.06
CA GLU A 201 5.87 -3.36 2.79
C GLU A 201 6.66 -2.21 2.16
N TYR A 202 6.05 -1.44 1.26
CA TYR A 202 6.65 -0.23 0.68
C TYR A 202 7.04 0.83 1.70
N ASN A 203 6.25 0.99 2.75
CA ASN A 203 6.58 1.92 3.82
C ASN A 203 7.51 1.31 4.88
N ASN A 204 7.68 -0.02 4.90
CA ASN A 204 8.60 -0.74 5.78
C ASN A 204 10.00 -0.88 5.18
N ASP A 205 10.09 -0.96 3.85
CA ASP A 205 11.36 -0.95 3.14
C ASP A 205 11.86 0.49 3.03
N ILE A 206 13.04 0.73 3.61
CA ILE A 206 13.72 2.02 3.53
C ILE A 206 14.46 2.13 2.18
N PHE A 207 14.76 1.00 1.55
CA PHE A 207 15.41 0.89 0.25
C PHE A 207 14.35 0.51 -0.82
N SER A 208 14.66 0.72 -2.10
CA SER A 208 13.63 0.89 -3.15
C SER A 208 12.93 -0.38 -3.66
N SER A 209 13.14 -1.55 -3.06
CA SER A 209 12.74 -2.84 -3.67
C SER A 209 11.23 -3.07 -3.68
N SER A 210 10.52 -2.41 -2.79
CA SER A 210 9.07 -2.53 -2.60
C SER A 210 8.21 -1.82 -3.65
N ARG A 211 8.81 -0.97 -4.51
CA ARG A 211 8.08 -0.30 -5.59
C ARG A 211 7.61 -1.29 -6.66
N GLU A 212 8.42 -2.30 -6.96
CA GLU A 212 8.09 -3.31 -7.97
C GLU A 212 6.84 -4.11 -7.62
N GLU A 213 6.67 -4.42 -6.33
CA GLU A 213 5.48 -5.11 -5.79
C GLU A 213 4.21 -4.29 -6.01
N VAL A 214 4.25 -3.00 -5.66
CA VAL A 214 3.12 -2.08 -5.87
C VAL A 214 2.75 -2.00 -7.35
N GLU A 215 3.74 -1.85 -8.22
CA GLU A 215 3.54 -1.79 -9.67
C GLU A 215 2.98 -3.11 -10.23
N PHE A 216 3.43 -4.26 -9.71
CA PHE A 216 2.90 -5.58 -10.08
C PHE A 216 1.42 -5.70 -9.75
N PHE A 217 1.00 -5.39 -8.51
CA PHE A 217 -0.42 -5.51 -8.13
C PHE A 217 -1.30 -4.47 -8.83
N GLN A 218 -0.75 -3.28 -9.13
CA GLN A 218 -1.45 -2.30 -9.95
C GLN A 218 -1.67 -2.80 -11.38
N MET A 219 -0.68 -3.44 -11.99
CA MET A 219 -0.79 -4.10 -13.29
C MET A 219 -1.88 -5.19 -13.26
N LYS A 220 -1.87 -6.07 -12.26
CA LYS A 220 -2.90 -7.11 -12.09
C LYS A 220 -4.30 -6.53 -11.89
N ARG A 221 -4.44 -5.43 -11.15
CA ARG A 221 -5.73 -4.76 -10.96
C ARG A 221 -6.27 -4.16 -12.25
N ASN A 222 -5.40 -3.67 -13.13
CA ASN A 222 -5.80 -3.21 -14.46
C ASN A 222 -6.24 -4.39 -15.34
N GLN A 223 -5.52 -5.52 -15.30
CA GLN A 223 -5.92 -6.75 -15.98
C GLN A 223 -7.29 -7.27 -15.49
N TYR A 224 -7.56 -7.22 -14.19
CA TYR A 224 -8.87 -7.58 -13.62
C TYR A 224 -10.02 -6.76 -14.22
N LYS A 225 -9.85 -5.44 -14.40
CA LYS A 225 -10.87 -4.59 -15.05
C LYS A 225 -11.19 -5.05 -16.47
N VAL A 226 -10.17 -5.51 -17.19
CA VAL A 226 -10.35 -6.07 -18.54
C VAL A 226 -11.12 -7.39 -18.49
N LEU A 227 -10.79 -8.30 -17.55
CA LEU A 227 -11.56 -9.53 -17.35
C LEU A 227 -13.04 -9.26 -17.05
N VAL A 228 -13.34 -8.26 -16.21
CA VAL A 228 -14.72 -7.84 -15.93
C VAL A 228 -15.43 -7.32 -17.18
N ARG A 229 -14.71 -6.65 -18.09
CA ARG A 229 -15.29 -6.20 -19.36
C ARG A 229 -15.55 -7.37 -20.31
N MET A 230 -14.60 -8.29 -20.43
CA MET A 230 -14.73 -9.52 -21.23
C MET A 230 -15.95 -10.33 -20.83
N ARG A 231 -16.18 -10.46 -19.53
CA ARG A 231 -17.34 -11.15 -18.94
C ARG A 231 -18.67 -10.70 -19.53
N ASN A 232 -18.82 -9.41 -19.84
CA ASN A 232 -20.09 -8.85 -20.33
C ASN A 232 -20.46 -9.30 -21.75
N HIS A 233 -19.51 -9.82 -22.53
CA HIS A 233 -19.77 -10.28 -23.91
C HIS A 233 -20.54 -11.61 -23.93
N PHE A 234 -20.40 -12.43 -22.89
CA PHE A 234 -20.96 -13.78 -22.86
C PHE A 234 -22.46 -13.84 -22.53
N TYR A 235 -23.04 -12.75 -22.01
CA TYR A 235 -24.48 -12.68 -21.74
C TYR A 235 -25.37 -12.47 -22.98
N ARG A 236 -24.78 -12.30 -24.18
CA ARG A 236 -25.48 -11.98 -25.43
C ARG A 236 -25.18 -12.95 -26.58
N PHE A 237 -24.70 -14.15 -26.26
CA PHE A 237 -24.07 -15.03 -27.23
C PHE A 237 -25.08 -15.90 -28.01
N TYR A 238 -24.94 -15.93 -29.35
CA TYR A 238 -25.62 -16.88 -30.25
C TYR A 238 -24.55 -17.82 -30.82
N LEU A 239 -24.67 -19.11 -30.49
CA LEU A 239 -23.68 -20.17 -30.74
C LEU A 239 -23.63 -20.65 -32.20
N SER A 240 -22.48 -21.26 -32.54
CA SER A 240 -22.12 -22.04 -33.75
C SER A 240 -21.42 -21.28 -34.88
N SER A 241 -20.09 -21.11 -34.75
CA SER A 241 -19.19 -20.84 -35.88
C SER A 241 -17.81 -21.46 -35.63
N GLU A 242 -17.13 -21.89 -36.70
CA GLU A 242 -15.73 -22.38 -36.68
C GLU A 242 -14.76 -21.38 -36.01
N HIS A 243 -15.05 -20.08 -36.12
CA HIS A 243 -14.26 -18.98 -35.53
C HIS A 243 -14.18 -19.02 -34.00
N THR A 244 -15.17 -19.63 -33.37
CA THR A 244 -15.28 -19.73 -31.92
C THR A 244 -14.24 -20.70 -31.35
N GLU A 245 -13.87 -21.75 -32.09
CA GLU A 245 -12.83 -22.70 -31.71
C GLU A 245 -11.44 -22.05 -31.69
N ILE A 246 -11.13 -21.27 -32.73
CA ILE A 246 -9.85 -20.53 -32.84
C ILE A 246 -9.65 -19.61 -31.63
N ILE A 247 -10.69 -18.85 -31.26
CA ILE A 247 -10.62 -17.90 -30.16
C ILE A 247 -10.61 -18.62 -28.80
N SER A 248 -11.29 -19.76 -28.67
CA SER A 248 -11.26 -20.60 -27.48
C SER A 248 -9.87 -21.18 -27.21
N GLU A 249 -9.23 -21.75 -28.24
CA GLU A 249 -7.86 -22.26 -28.13
C GLU A 249 -6.88 -21.14 -27.76
N PHE A 250 -7.04 -19.96 -28.38
CA PHE A 250 -6.23 -18.80 -28.06
C PHE A 250 -6.42 -18.33 -26.62
N ALA A 251 -7.65 -18.30 -26.10
CA ALA A 251 -7.91 -17.96 -24.70
C ALA A 251 -7.20 -18.92 -23.74
N ARG A 252 -7.14 -20.22 -24.05
CA ARG A 252 -6.37 -21.21 -23.27
C ARG A 252 -4.87 -20.92 -23.28
N LYS A 253 -4.30 -20.56 -24.44
CA LYS A 253 -2.87 -20.16 -24.53
C LYS A 253 -2.59 -18.87 -23.76
N VAL A 254 -3.50 -17.90 -23.81
CA VAL A 254 -3.43 -16.69 -22.98
C VAL A 254 -3.41 -17.07 -21.50
N SER A 255 -4.31 -17.97 -21.08
CA SER A 255 -4.34 -18.49 -19.70
C SER A 255 -2.99 -19.09 -19.29
N ASP A 256 -2.42 -19.98 -20.10
CA ASP A 256 -1.12 -20.60 -19.82
C ASP A 256 0.01 -19.57 -19.65
N SER A 257 -0.07 -18.46 -20.40
CA SER A 257 0.93 -17.38 -20.33
C SER A 257 0.86 -16.53 -19.06
N ILE A 258 -0.24 -16.57 -18.30
CA ILE A 258 -0.38 -15.78 -17.07
C ILE A 258 0.68 -16.25 -16.05
N GLY A 259 1.50 -15.30 -15.59
CA GLY A 259 2.60 -15.59 -14.66
C GLY A 259 3.86 -16.19 -15.30
N VAL A 260 3.89 -16.36 -16.64
CA VAL A 260 5.04 -16.93 -17.37
C VAL A 260 5.51 -15.99 -18.48
N ASP A 261 6.48 -15.13 -18.16
CA ASP A 261 6.95 -14.05 -19.05
C ASP A 261 7.42 -14.53 -20.43
N LYS A 262 7.99 -15.74 -20.54
CA LYS A 262 8.42 -16.31 -21.82
C LYS A 262 7.24 -16.63 -22.75
N LEU A 263 6.14 -17.15 -22.20
CA LEU A 263 4.96 -17.52 -22.97
C LEU A 263 4.19 -16.28 -23.43
N TYR A 264 4.25 -15.20 -22.65
CA TYR A 264 3.60 -13.93 -22.98
C TYR A 264 4.01 -13.39 -24.37
N ILE A 265 5.30 -13.46 -24.72
CA ILE A 265 5.80 -12.99 -26.03
C ILE A 265 5.21 -13.85 -27.16
N GLN A 266 5.10 -15.16 -26.94
CA GLN A 266 4.55 -16.10 -27.93
C GLN A 266 3.07 -15.82 -28.20
N VAL A 267 2.28 -15.60 -27.13
CA VAL A 267 0.86 -15.29 -27.22
C VAL A 267 0.61 -13.95 -27.95
N MET A 268 1.48 -12.96 -27.77
CA MET A 268 1.37 -11.70 -28.51
C MET A 268 1.58 -11.87 -30.02
N SER A 269 2.56 -12.68 -30.44
CA SER A 269 2.75 -13.00 -31.86
C SER A 269 1.60 -13.84 -32.43
N GLU A 270 0.97 -14.68 -31.61
CA GLU A 270 -0.20 -15.46 -32.02
C GLU A 270 -1.45 -14.59 -32.17
N LEU A 271 -1.64 -13.60 -31.30
CA LEU A 271 -2.71 -12.59 -31.44
C LEU A 271 -2.66 -11.92 -32.82
N GLU A 272 -1.48 -11.49 -33.27
CA GLU A 272 -1.28 -10.85 -34.58
C GLU A 272 -1.66 -11.80 -35.72
N ARG A 273 -1.30 -13.09 -35.62
CA ARG A 273 -1.68 -14.11 -36.62
C ARG A 273 -3.19 -14.31 -36.68
N ILE A 274 -3.84 -14.43 -35.52
CA ILE A 274 -5.31 -14.59 -35.45
C ILE A 274 -6.00 -13.36 -36.05
N ARG A 275 -5.52 -12.15 -35.77
CA ARG A 275 -6.05 -10.92 -36.40
C ARG A 275 -5.95 -10.97 -37.92
N GLU A 276 -4.81 -11.38 -38.47
CA GLU A 276 -4.64 -11.52 -39.93
C GLU A 276 -5.56 -12.61 -40.52
N VAL A 277 -5.76 -13.72 -39.82
CA VAL A 277 -6.74 -14.75 -40.22
C VAL A 277 -8.13 -14.15 -40.31
N PHE A 278 -8.61 -13.44 -39.28
CA PHE A 278 -9.93 -12.80 -39.27
C PHE A 278 -10.08 -11.71 -40.34
N LYS A 279 -9.02 -10.95 -40.62
CA LYS A 279 -9.01 -9.88 -41.63
C LYS A 279 -9.13 -10.40 -43.06
N ASN A 280 -8.58 -11.58 -43.33
CA ASN A 280 -8.60 -12.21 -44.65
C ASN A 280 -9.82 -13.13 -44.88
N MET A 281 -10.73 -13.24 -43.91
CA MET A 281 -11.96 -14.00 -44.08
C MET A 281 -12.93 -13.32 -45.06
N PRO A 282 -13.78 -14.10 -45.76
CA PRO A 282 -14.91 -13.56 -46.52
C PRO A 282 -15.82 -12.72 -45.63
N LEU A 283 -16.47 -11.70 -46.21
CA LEU A 283 -17.47 -10.90 -45.49
C LEU A 283 -18.60 -11.79 -44.94
N PRO A 284 -19.18 -11.43 -43.77
CA PRO A 284 -20.28 -12.17 -43.20
C PRO A 284 -21.48 -12.18 -44.17
N GLN A 285 -22.04 -13.37 -44.39
CA GLN A 285 -23.15 -13.60 -45.31
C GLN A 285 -24.52 -13.37 -44.66
N SER A 286 -24.57 -13.29 -43.32
CA SER A 286 -25.79 -13.04 -42.57
C SER A 286 -25.55 -12.06 -41.41
N ARG A 287 -26.64 -11.46 -40.92
CA ARG A 287 -26.60 -10.60 -39.74
C ARG A 287 -26.14 -11.35 -38.49
N VAL A 288 -26.58 -12.59 -38.31
CA VAL A 288 -26.16 -13.44 -37.19
C VAL A 288 -24.65 -13.67 -37.23
N GLU A 289 -24.11 -13.96 -38.42
CA GLU A 289 -22.68 -14.14 -38.60
C GLU A 289 -21.90 -12.83 -38.35
N PHE A 290 -22.42 -11.68 -38.79
CA PHE A 290 -21.84 -10.39 -38.48
C PHE A 290 -21.81 -10.12 -36.96
N GLU A 291 -22.92 -10.32 -36.26
CA GLU A 291 -23.02 -10.08 -34.82
C GLU A 291 -22.09 -11.01 -34.03
N SER A 292 -22.02 -12.29 -34.40
CA SER A 292 -21.09 -13.25 -33.76
C SER A 292 -19.63 -12.88 -34.00
N ARG A 293 -19.24 -12.53 -35.24
CA ARG A 293 -17.86 -12.10 -35.55
C ARG A 293 -17.49 -10.80 -34.85
N ALA A 294 -18.40 -9.83 -34.77
CA ALA A 294 -18.17 -8.58 -34.07
C ALA A 294 -17.92 -8.80 -32.56
N MET A 295 -18.67 -9.71 -31.93
CA MET A 295 -18.43 -10.09 -30.53
C MET A 295 -17.07 -10.78 -30.33
N LEU A 296 -16.71 -11.74 -31.19
CA LEU A 296 -15.39 -12.39 -31.15
C LEU A 296 -14.25 -11.37 -31.31
N PHE A 297 -14.41 -10.41 -32.22
CA PHE A 297 -13.44 -9.33 -32.42
C PHE A 297 -13.35 -8.42 -31.20
N GLN A 298 -14.47 -8.10 -30.56
CA GLN A 298 -14.48 -7.32 -29.33
C GLN A 298 -13.79 -8.06 -28.17
N PHE A 299 -14.03 -9.36 -28.03
CA PHE A 299 -13.32 -10.19 -27.06
C PHE A 299 -11.82 -10.25 -27.34
N LEU A 300 -11.42 -10.33 -28.62
CA LEU A 300 -10.02 -10.30 -29.03
C LEU A 300 -9.34 -8.95 -28.72
N ASN A 301 -10.03 -7.83 -28.94
CA ASN A 301 -9.57 -6.49 -28.54
C ASN A 301 -9.36 -6.39 -27.02
N ASP A 302 -10.22 -7.03 -26.25
CA ASP A 302 -10.06 -7.09 -24.80
C ASP A 302 -8.85 -7.94 -24.42
N ILE A 303 -8.61 -9.08 -25.07
CA ILE A 303 -7.41 -9.92 -24.83
C ILE A 303 -6.15 -9.11 -25.16
N GLU A 304 -6.14 -8.39 -26.27
CA GLU A 304 -5.03 -7.51 -26.61
C GLU A 304 -4.76 -6.51 -25.48
N GLN A 305 -5.77 -5.79 -25.01
CA GLN A 305 -5.58 -4.84 -23.92
C GLN A 305 -5.09 -5.53 -22.63
N PHE A 306 -5.61 -6.72 -22.30
CA PHE A 306 -5.15 -7.51 -21.16
C PHE A 306 -3.66 -7.81 -21.25
N LEU A 307 -3.19 -8.17 -22.45
CA LEU A 307 -1.78 -8.44 -22.70
C LEU A 307 -0.98 -7.13 -22.67
N GLU A 308 -1.37 -6.09 -23.41
CA GLU A 308 -0.66 -4.81 -23.49
C GLU A 308 -0.34 -4.21 -22.11
N ILE A 309 -1.26 -4.34 -21.14
CA ILE A 309 -1.02 -3.95 -19.74
C ILE A 309 0.24 -4.61 -19.16
N LYS A 310 0.46 -5.90 -19.43
CA LYS A 310 1.67 -6.63 -19.02
C LYS A 310 2.90 -6.21 -19.84
N ARG A 311 2.76 -5.94 -21.15
CA ARG A 311 3.85 -5.39 -21.99
C ARG A 311 4.37 -4.07 -21.44
N ASP A 312 3.47 -3.16 -21.09
CA ASP A 312 3.83 -1.83 -20.59
C ASP A 312 4.48 -1.90 -19.21
N TYR A 313 3.99 -2.78 -18.34
CA TYR A 313 4.65 -3.11 -17.08
C TYR A 313 6.09 -3.62 -17.28
N MET A 314 6.31 -4.57 -18.19
CA MET A 314 7.67 -5.08 -18.48
C MET A 314 8.59 -4.01 -19.05
N LYS A 315 8.08 -3.09 -19.89
CA LYS A 315 8.85 -1.95 -20.39
C LYS A 315 9.25 -0.99 -19.27
N LYS A 316 8.35 -0.76 -18.29
CA LYS A 316 8.62 0.10 -17.14
C LYS A 316 9.74 -0.45 -16.26
N LEU A 317 9.71 -1.74 -15.94
CA LEU A 317 10.77 -2.41 -15.17
C LEU A 317 12.14 -2.36 -15.85
N ARG A 318 12.20 -2.41 -17.18
CA ARG A 318 13.46 -2.31 -17.94
C ARG A 318 14.06 -0.90 -18.00
N LYS A 319 13.27 0.15 -17.71
CA LYS A 319 13.74 1.54 -17.69
C LYS A 319 14.21 1.97 -16.30
N GLU A 320 13.77 1.25 -15.26
CA GLU A 320 14.10 1.54 -13.85
C GLU A 320 15.33 0.74 -13.36
N ASN A 321 15.78 -0.25 -14.15
CA ASN A 321 17.03 -1.01 -13.98
C ASN A 321 18.07 -0.57 -15.02
#